data_AF-A0A0G0F1S9-F1
#
_entry.id   AF-A0A0G0F1S9-F1
#
_cell.length_a   1.000
_cell.length_b   1.000
_cell.length_c   1.000
_cell.angle_alpha   90.00
_cell.angle_beta   90.00
_cell.angle_gamma   90.00
#
_symmetry.space_group_name_H-M   'P 1'
#
loop_
_entity.id
_entity.type
_entity.pdbx_description
1 polymer ?
#
loop_
_entity_poly.entity_id
_entity_poly.type
_entity_poly.pdbx_seq_one_letter_code
_entity_poly.pdbx_strand_id
1 'polypeptide(L)'
;MNKFSFFAVLIMCFIKLNADNRIILYLKTAPTNIINQALAEAKNEAIPEKNKQTLPSKTVKKQINGARTWLVPKLSGFVAIYAGFIDISDRDGLISFPLRHVTPKLNIAITEQINLLKVKENTIAHREFLPRDKAQTKLYNFERKEDVDPQDPTKKTQYWSVQEIPLPADNKINPLTLVIFAKPSNIYVPVGDFMSVESSHLVLPEIYVIGNKNQSDILFQTLDITRYFEPITKEQEKIDDKKDRSLIKNI
;
A
#
# COMPACT_ATOMS: atom_id res chain seq x y z
N MET A 1 9.45 31.58 58.12
CA MET A 1 9.51 30.12 57.97
C MET A 1 8.57 29.68 56.85
N ASN A 2 9.19 29.24 55.75
CA ASN A 2 8.77 28.37 54.63
C ASN A 2 7.32 28.35 54.14
N LYS A 3 7.02 29.22 53.17
CA LYS A 3 5.88 29.13 52.22
C LYS A 3 6.37 28.92 50.77
N PHE A 4 7.35 28.05 50.55
CA PHE A 4 8.00 27.92 49.23
C PHE A 4 8.13 26.50 48.69
N SER A 5 7.39 25.52 49.22
CA SER A 5 7.57 24.11 48.86
C SER A 5 6.27 23.38 48.53
N PHE A 6 5.35 23.99 47.79
CA PHE A 6 4.15 23.29 47.31
C PHE A 6 3.78 23.55 45.84
N PHE A 7 4.57 24.32 45.10
CA PHE A 7 4.28 24.65 43.69
C PHE A 7 5.12 23.84 42.67
N ALA A 8 5.85 22.82 43.11
CA ALA A 8 6.70 21.99 42.26
C ALA A 8 6.05 20.67 41.79
N VAL A 9 4.77 20.43 42.10
CA VAL A 9 4.08 19.17 41.74
C VAL A 9 3.09 19.34 40.58
N LEU A 10 2.83 20.56 40.12
CA LEU A 10 1.83 20.85 39.06
C LEU A 10 2.43 21.20 37.70
N ILE A 11 3.58 20.61 37.36
CA ILE A 11 4.05 20.52 35.97
C ILE A 11 4.28 19.04 35.69
N MET A 12 3.24 18.23 35.87
CA MET A 12 3.10 17.05 35.02
C MET A 12 2.89 17.60 33.61
N CYS A 13 4.00 17.69 32.88
CA CYS A 13 3.99 17.83 31.44
C CYS A 13 2.95 16.87 30.88
N PHE A 14 1.82 17.40 30.41
CA PHE A 14 0.96 16.72 29.46
C PHE A 14 1.78 16.58 28.17
N ILE A 15 2.71 15.62 28.16
CA ILE A 15 3.30 15.12 26.94
C ILE A 15 2.14 14.45 26.22
N LYS A 16 1.42 15.22 25.42
CA LYS A 16 0.49 14.68 24.44
C LYS A 16 1.36 13.93 23.45
N LEU A 17 1.54 12.62 23.68
CA LEU A 17 1.93 11.70 22.64
C LEU A 17 0.79 11.72 21.60
N ASN A 18 0.84 12.68 20.69
CA ASN A 18 0.04 12.63 19.49
C ASN A 18 0.70 11.59 18.60
N ALA A 19 0.10 10.40 18.55
CA ALA A 19 0.43 9.45 17.51
C ALA A 19 -0.02 10.06 16.17
N ASP A 20 0.91 10.22 15.23
CA ASP A 20 0.57 10.71 13.90
C ASP A 20 -0.43 9.76 13.24
N ASN A 21 -1.48 10.31 12.62
CA ASN A 21 -2.41 9.52 11.81
C ASN A 21 -1.64 8.86 10.66
N ARG A 22 -2.03 7.64 10.30
CA ARG A 22 -1.31 6.82 9.31
C ARG A 22 -2.25 6.28 8.26
N ILE A 23 -1.74 6.15 7.04
CA ILE A 23 -2.31 5.29 6.01
C ILE A 23 -1.80 3.89 6.30
N ILE A 24 -2.69 2.92 6.36
CA ILE A 24 -2.37 1.52 6.64
C ILE A 24 -2.90 0.69 5.47
N LEU A 25 -1.99 -0.01 4.80
CA LEU A 25 -2.28 -0.91 3.70
C LEU A 25 -1.83 -2.32 4.05
N TYR A 26 -2.70 -3.29 3.82
CA TYR A 26 -2.37 -4.72 3.91
C TYR A 26 -2.41 -5.35 2.53
N LEU A 27 -1.26 -5.85 2.09
CA LEU A 27 -1.17 -6.78 0.97
C LEU A 27 -1.53 -8.17 1.47
N LYS A 28 -2.51 -8.81 0.85
CA LYS A 28 -2.94 -10.18 1.20
C LYS A 28 -2.74 -11.12 0.03
N THR A 29 -2.62 -12.41 0.31
CA THR A 29 -2.64 -13.42 -0.75
C THR A 29 -4.04 -13.51 -1.32
N ALA A 30 -4.16 -13.52 -2.65
CA ALA A 30 -5.46 -13.67 -3.29
C ALA A 30 -6.09 -15.02 -2.90
N PRO A 31 -7.38 -15.05 -2.50
CA PRO A 31 -8.10 -16.32 -2.35
C PRO A 31 -8.21 -17.01 -3.71
N THR A 32 -8.30 -18.34 -3.70
CA THR A 32 -8.20 -19.18 -4.92
C THR A 32 -9.25 -18.86 -5.98
N ASN A 33 -10.44 -18.41 -5.57
CA ASN A 33 -11.48 -17.92 -6.46
C ASN A 33 -11.04 -16.67 -7.26
N ILE A 34 -10.42 -15.70 -6.60
CA ILE A 34 -9.91 -14.46 -7.24
C ILE A 34 -8.74 -14.79 -8.17
N ILE A 35 -7.85 -15.69 -7.76
CA ILE A 35 -6.74 -16.15 -8.64
C ILE A 35 -7.30 -16.75 -9.92
N ASN A 36 -8.33 -17.60 -9.84
CA ASN A 36 -8.93 -18.22 -11.02
C ASN A 36 -9.62 -17.19 -11.93
N GLN A 37 -10.28 -16.19 -11.35
CA GLN A 37 -10.90 -15.09 -12.10
C GLN A 37 -9.84 -14.24 -12.82
N ALA A 38 -8.79 -13.80 -12.11
CA ALA A 38 -7.70 -13.02 -12.67
C ALA A 38 -6.94 -13.80 -13.78
N LEU A 39 -6.76 -15.11 -13.61
CA LEU A 39 -6.18 -15.97 -14.65
C LEU A 39 -7.09 -16.13 -15.87
N ALA A 40 -8.41 -16.08 -15.70
CA ALA A 40 -9.36 -16.11 -16.81
C ALA A 40 -9.34 -14.78 -17.59
N GLU A 41 -9.33 -13.65 -16.88
CA GLU A 41 -9.23 -12.30 -17.47
C GLU A 41 -7.90 -12.13 -18.25
N ALA A 42 -6.77 -12.52 -17.66
CA ALA A 42 -5.47 -12.48 -18.32
C ALA A 42 -5.38 -13.39 -19.56
N LYS A 43 -6.07 -14.55 -19.56
CA LYS A 43 -6.16 -15.42 -20.73
C LYS A 43 -7.00 -14.81 -21.85
N ASN A 44 -8.05 -14.08 -21.51
CA ASN A 44 -8.89 -13.40 -22.49
C ASN A 44 -8.18 -12.20 -23.12
N GLU A 45 -7.34 -11.48 -22.36
CA GLU A 45 -6.50 -10.38 -22.88
C GLU A 45 -5.32 -10.87 -23.73
N ALA A 46 -4.80 -12.07 -23.46
CA ALA A 46 -3.61 -12.63 -24.13
C ALA A 46 -3.90 -13.46 -25.40
N ILE A 47 -5.15 -13.57 -25.86
CA ILE A 47 -5.48 -14.24 -27.13
C ILE A 47 -5.70 -13.19 -28.23
N PRO A 48 -4.67 -12.82 -29.01
CA PRO A 48 -4.91 -12.44 -30.40
C PRO A 48 -5.37 -13.69 -31.17
N GLU A 49 -6.39 -13.55 -32.02
CA GLU A 49 -7.07 -14.63 -32.78
C GLU A 49 -6.20 -15.48 -33.75
N LYS A 50 -4.88 -15.55 -33.60
CA LYS A 50 -4.01 -16.36 -34.47
C LYS A 50 -3.24 -17.40 -33.68
N ASN A 51 -3.53 -18.66 -34.02
CA ASN A 51 -2.84 -19.91 -33.67
C ASN A 51 -3.37 -20.71 -32.47
N LYS A 52 -4.54 -21.34 -32.69
CA LYS A 52 -4.84 -22.65 -32.08
C LYS A 52 -3.95 -23.71 -32.74
N GLN A 53 -2.72 -23.87 -32.27
CA GLN A 53 -1.95 -25.09 -32.50
C GLN A 53 -1.77 -25.84 -31.18
N THR A 54 -2.33 -27.05 -31.17
CA THR A 54 -2.32 -28.04 -30.10
C THR A 54 -0.89 -28.41 -29.69
N LEU A 55 -0.45 -27.96 -28.51
CA LEU A 55 0.78 -28.43 -27.87
C LEU A 55 0.50 -29.68 -27.00
N PRO A 56 1.38 -30.68 -27.00
CA PRO A 56 1.13 -31.98 -26.37
C PRO A 56 1.11 -31.89 -24.83
N SER A 57 0.08 -32.52 -24.26
CA SER A 57 -0.36 -32.47 -22.86
C SER A 57 0.64 -32.91 -21.79
N LYS A 58 1.80 -33.48 -22.17
CA LYS A 58 2.82 -33.95 -21.22
C LYS A 58 3.80 -32.86 -20.77
N THR A 59 4.08 -31.85 -21.58
CA THR A 59 4.98 -30.75 -21.23
C THR A 59 4.31 -29.75 -20.28
N VAL A 60 2.99 -29.60 -20.40
CA VAL A 60 2.15 -28.74 -19.56
C VAL A 60 2.16 -29.21 -18.10
N LYS A 61 2.10 -30.52 -17.83
CA LYS A 61 2.09 -31.06 -16.45
C LYS A 61 3.38 -30.83 -15.67
N LYS A 62 4.54 -30.74 -16.34
CA LYS A 62 5.83 -30.51 -15.66
C LYS A 62 6.05 -29.04 -15.28
N GLN A 63 5.51 -28.10 -16.06
CA GLN A 63 5.47 -26.67 -15.71
C GLN A 63 4.52 -26.38 -14.55
N ILE A 64 3.41 -27.13 -14.44
CA ILE A 64 2.43 -26.95 -13.35
C ILE A 64 2.99 -27.37 -11.98
N ASN A 65 3.91 -28.36 -11.93
CA ASN A 65 4.49 -28.82 -10.65
C ASN A 65 5.64 -27.93 -10.14
N GLY A 66 6.42 -27.29 -11.03
CA GLY A 66 7.38 -26.23 -10.63
C GLY A 66 6.72 -24.92 -10.20
N ALA A 67 5.47 -24.70 -10.64
CA ALA A 67 4.65 -23.56 -10.24
C ALA A 67 4.03 -23.71 -8.83
N ARG A 68 4.18 -24.85 -8.14
CA ARG A 68 3.54 -25.06 -6.84
C ARG A 68 4.21 -24.31 -5.68
N THR A 69 5.52 -24.12 -5.70
CA THR A 69 6.24 -23.23 -4.76
C THR A 69 6.02 -21.74 -5.06
N TRP A 70 5.40 -21.41 -6.21
CA TRP A 70 4.94 -20.07 -6.59
C TRP A 70 3.47 -19.82 -6.23
N LEU A 71 2.74 -20.80 -5.70
CA LEU A 71 1.28 -20.69 -5.49
C LEU A 71 0.89 -19.71 -4.37
N VAL A 72 1.82 -19.37 -3.48
CA VAL A 72 1.58 -18.35 -2.45
C VAL A 72 2.63 -17.25 -2.68
N PRO A 73 2.26 -16.13 -3.31
CA PRO A 73 3.20 -15.05 -3.52
C PRO A 73 3.66 -14.51 -2.16
N LYS A 74 4.95 -14.20 -2.06
CA LYS A 74 5.49 -13.53 -0.88
C LYS A 74 4.85 -12.16 -0.78
N LEU A 75 4.39 -11.77 0.41
CA LEU A 75 3.79 -10.45 0.67
C LEU A 75 4.83 -9.39 0.99
N SER A 76 6.08 -9.79 1.23
CA SER A 76 7.20 -8.89 1.53
C SER A 76 7.95 -8.44 0.28
N GLY A 77 8.57 -7.26 0.36
CA GLY A 77 9.45 -6.73 -0.70
C GLY A 77 8.72 -5.92 -1.78
N PHE A 78 7.47 -5.51 -1.53
CA PHE A 78 6.80 -4.51 -2.35
C PHE A 78 7.18 -3.12 -1.84
N VAL A 79 7.90 -2.37 -2.67
CA VAL A 79 8.26 -0.99 -2.34
C VAL A 79 7.06 -0.10 -2.64
N ALA A 80 6.77 0.84 -1.76
CA ALA A 80 5.79 1.87 -2.01
C ALA A 80 6.33 3.25 -1.64
N ILE A 81 5.83 4.28 -2.31
CA ILE A 81 6.12 5.68 -1.98
C ILE A 81 4.83 6.47 -1.80
N TYR A 82 4.86 7.45 -0.91
CA TYR A 82 3.75 8.37 -0.70
C TYR A 82 4.24 9.65 -0.04
N ALA A 83 3.86 10.82 -0.57
CA ALA A 83 4.14 12.14 0.01
C ALA A 83 5.61 12.40 0.43
N GLY A 84 6.57 11.83 -0.30
CA GLY A 84 8.00 11.98 0.01
C GLY A 84 8.59 10.89 0.92
N PHE A 85 7.76 9.97 1.40
CA PHE A 85 8.17 8.81 2.19
C PHE A 85 8.28 7.56 1.32
N ILE A 86 9.09 6.61 1.76
CA ILE A 86 9.22 5.26 1.20
C ILE A 86 9.07 4.20 2.30
N ASP A 87 8.33 3.15 2.00
CA ASP A 87 8.20 1.97 2.86
C ASP A 87 8.28 0.70 2.01
N ILE A 88 8.61 -0.41 2.65
CA ILE A 88 8.70 -1.72 2.01
C ILE A 88 7.81 -2.68 2.80
N SER A 89 6.96 -3.44 2.10
CA SER A 89 6.09 -4.39 2.74
C SER A 89 6.87 -5.42 3.54
N ASP A 90 6.42 -5.67 4.77
CA ASP A 90 6.99 -6.69 5.64
C ASP A 90 6.42 -8.09 5.33
N ARG A 91 6.73 -9.06 6.19
CA ARG A 91 6.32 -10.47 6.00
C ARG A 91 4.81 -10.65 6.00
N ASP A 92 4.08 -9.74 6.65
CA ASP A 92 2.62 -9.77 6.75
C ASP A 92 1.96 -8.90 5.67
N GLY A 93 2.76 -8.30 4.77
CA GLY A 93 2.28 -7.44 3.70
C GLY A 93 1.89 -6.04 4.16
N LEU A 94 2.26 -5.64 5.38
CA LEU A 94 1.93 -4.33 5.91
C LEU A 94 2.85 -3.26 5.30
N ILE A 95 2.21 -2.22 4.78
CA ILE A 95 2.84 -0.96 4.35
C ILE A 95 2.12 0.17 5.10
N SER A 96 2.87 1.13 5.64
CA SER A 96 2.28 2.21 6.42
C SER A 96 2.92 3.55 6.11
N PHE A 97 2.13 4.60 5.94
CA PHE A 97 2.65 5.96 5.70
C PHE A 97 2.09 6.97 6.70
N PRO A 98 2.82 8.03 7.07
CA PRO A 98 2.22 9.16 7.77
C PRO A 98 1.16 9.81 6.88
N LEU A 99 -0.02 10.10 7.43
CA LEU A 99 -1.09 10.76 6.69
C LEU A 99 -0.72 12.25 6.49
N ARG A 100 -0.65 12.68 5.22
CA ARG A 100 -0.21 14.06 4.84
C ARG A 100 -1.32 14.89 4.18
N HIS A 101 -2.54 14.41 4.20
CA HIS A 101 -3.71 15.12 3.67
C HIS A 101 -4.92 14.89 4.57
N VAL A 102 -5.89 15.81 4.52
CA VAL A 102 -7.11 15.77 5.35
C VAL A 102 -8.28 15.09 4.61
N THR A 103 -8.25 15.10 3.28
CA THR A 103 -9.32 14.55 2.45
C THR A 103 -9.48 13.04 2.65
N PRO A 104 -10.71 12.50 2.74
CA PRO A 104 -10.94 11.05 2.81
C PRO A 104 -10.75 10.37 1.44
N LYS A 105 -9.77 10.82 0.65
CA LYS A 105 -9.53 10.39 -0.74
C LYS A 105 -8.05 10.09 -0.91
N LEU A 106 -7.74 8.91 -1.43
CA LEU A 106 -6.40 8.48 -1.74
C LEU A 106 -6.37 7.85 -3.14
N ASN A 107 -5.41 8.27 -3.96
CA ASN A 107 -5.14 7.59 -5.22
C ASN A 107 -4.02 6.57 -5.00
N ILE A 108 -4.20 5.36 -5.53
CA ILE A 108 -3.21 4.29 -5.48
C ILE A 108 -2.85 3.90 -6.90
N ALA A 109 -1.56 4.00 -7.24
CA ALA A 109 -1.03 3.57 -8.52
C ALA A 109 -0.22 2.29 -8.35
N ILE A 110 -0.43 1.32 -9.24
CA ILE A 110 0.39 0.11 -9.36
C ILE A 110 1.18 0.22 -10.66
N THR A 111 2.50 0.26 -10.56
CA THR A 111 3.41 0.40 -11.73
C THR A 111 4.74 -0.30 -11.46
N GLU A 112 5.44 -0.71 -12.50
CA GLU A 112 6.79 -1.28 -12.36
C GLU A 112 7.83 -0.20 -12.03
N GLN A 113 7.65 1.01 -12.59
CA GLN A 113 8.63 2.10 -12.49
C GLN A 113 7.95 3.46 -12.66
N ILE A 114 8.59 4.50 -12.14
CA ILE A 114 8.27 5.90 -12.39
C ILE A 114 9.49 6.65 -12.94
N ASN A 115 9.26 7.74 -13.65
CA ASN A 115 10.30 8.67 -14.06
C ASN A 115 10.37 9.85 -13.09
N LEU A 116 11.58 10.26 -12.70
CA LEU A 116 11.82 11.46 -11.91
C LEU A 116 12.39 12.54 -12.83
N LEU A 117 11.59 13.54 -13.18
CA LEU A 117 12.04 14.61 -14.06
C LEU A 117 12.93 15.58 -13.27
N LYS A 118 14.16 15.78 -13.76
CA LYS A 118 15.15 16.67 -13.16
C LYS A 118 15.19 18.01 -13.89
N VAL A 119 15.25 19.11 -13.14
CA VAL A 119 15.40 20.46 -13.74
C VAL A 119 16.87 20.88 -13.80
N LYS A 120 17.59 20.69 -12.69
CA LYS A 120 19.01 21.03 -12.56
C LYS A 120 19.70 20.02 -11.66
N GLU A 121 20.73 19.37 -12.17
CA GLU A 121 21.56 18.38 -11.46
C GLU A 121 20.74 17.30 -10.74
N ASN A 122 20.47 17.51 -9.44
CA ASN A 122 19.80 16.57 -8.54
C ASN A 122 18.44 17.04 -8.04
N THR A 123 17.96 18.22 -8.46
CA THR A 123 16.62 18.70 -8.08
C THR A 123 15.55 18.04 -8.94
N ILE A 124 14.70 17.24 -8.30
CA ILE A 124 13.52 16.63 -8.92
C ILE A 124 12.41 17.69 -9.01
N ALA A 125 11.90 17.96 -10.20
CA ALA A 125 10.74 18.82 -10.41
C ALA A 125 9.45 18.10 -10.02
N HIS A 126 9.21 16.95 -10.66
CA HIS A 126 8.02 16.15 -10.47
C HIS A 126 8.26 14.70 -10.89
N ARG A 127 7.25 13.87 -10.64
CA ARG A 127 7.24 12.44 -10.92
C ARG A 127 6.28 12.19 -12.08
N GLU A 128 6.62 11.28 -12.96
CA GLU A 128 5.78 10.89 -14.10
C GLU A 128 5.63 9.38 -14.16
N PHE A 129 4.45 8.91 -14.56
CA PHE A 129 4.29 7.54 -15.01
C PHE A 129 5.06 7.33 -16.30
N LEU A 130 5.58 6.12 -16.50
CA LEU A 130 6.13 5.77 -17.79
C LEU A 130 5.01 5.78 -18.85
N PRO A 131 5.33 6.15 -20.10
CA PRO A 131 4.40 6.03 -21.23
C PRO A 131 3.81 4.62 -21.35
N ARG A 132 2.54 4.52 -21.77
CA ARG A 132 1.78 3.25 -21.83
C ARG A 132 2.41 2.18 -22.74
N ASP A 133 3.20 2.61 -23.72
CA ASP A 133 3.99 1.75 -24.61
C ASP A 133 5.18 1.09 -23.90
N LYS A 134 5.65 1.65 -22.79
CA LYS A 134 6.83 1.18 -22.05
C LYS A 134 6.48 0.37 -20.81
N ALA A 135 5.43 0.76 -20.08
CA ALA A 135 5.01 0.06 -18.87
C ALA A 135 3.50 0.11 -18.69
N GLN A 136 2.95 -0.98 -18.17
CA GLN A 136 1.57 -1.00 -17.71
C GLN A 136 1.48 -0.30 -16.36
N THR A 137 0.47 0.54 -16.19
CA THR A 137 0.14 1.19 -14.93
C THR A 137 -1.37 1.16 -14.74
N LYS A 138 -1.81 0.79 -13.54
CA LYS A 138 -3.22 0.90 -13.13
C LYS A 138 -3.33 1.92 -12.02
N LEU A 139 -4.36 2.76 -12.07
CA LEU A 139 -4.60 3.82 -11.09
C LEU A 139 -6.01 3.65 -10.51
N TYR A 140 -6.08 3.69 -9.18
CA TYR A 140 -7.32 3.49 -8.45
C TYR A 140 -7.57 4.68 -7.54
N ASN A 141 -8.84 5.06 -7.42
CA ASN A 141 -9.30 6.06 -6.47
C ASN A 141 -10.01 5.36 -5.32
N PHE A 142 -9.56 5.62 -4.11
CA PHE A 142 -10.15 5.16 -2.86
C PHE A 142 -10.79 6.38 -2.18
N GLU A 143 -12.10 6.39 -2.03
CA GLU A 143 -12.84 7.47 -1.37
C GLU A 143 -13.64 6.90 -0.19
N ARG A 144 -13.36 7.37 1.03
CA ARG A 144 -14.16 7.02 2.20
C ARG A 144 -15.39 7.93 2.23
N LYS A 145 -16.56 7.31 2.10
CA LYS A 145 -17.88 7.94 2.13
C LYS A 145 -18.59 7.56 3.44
N GLU A 146 -19.57 8.38 3.79
CA GLU A 146 -20.47 8.12 4.92
C GLU A 146 -21.87 7.92 4.36
N ASP A 147 -22.56 6.88 4.82
CA ASP A 147 -23.98 6.69 4.60
C ASP A 147 -24.72 6.81 5.93
N VAL A 148 -25.90 7.42 5.88
CA VAL A 148 -26.77 7.61 7.04
C VAL A 148 -27.90 6.60 6.91
N ASP A 149 -28.06 5.74 7.90
CA ASP A 149 -29.14 4.76 7.90
C ASP A 149 -30.50 5.48 7.80
N PRO A 150 -31.34 5.19 6.79
CA PRO A 150 -32.65 5.82 6.64
C PRO A 150 -33.58 5.61 7.83
N GLN A 151 -33.35 4.55 8.62
CA GLN A 151 -34.17 4.19 9.79
C GLN A 151 -33.63 4.81 11.09
N ASP A 152 -32.34 5.12 11.16
CA ASP A 152 -31.71 5.76 12.31
C ASP A 152 -30.67 6.80 11.88
N PRO A 153 -31.04 8.10 11.84
CA PRO A 153 -30.16 9.19 11.42
C PRO A 153 -28.91 9.36 12.29
N THR A 154 -28.86 8.74 13.47
CA THR A 154 -27.71 8.82 14.37
C THR A 154 -26.63 7.80 14.02
N LYS A 155 -26.98 6.75 13.28
CA LYS A 155 -26.05 5.69 12.89
C LYS A 155 -25.41 6.01 11.54
N LYS A 156 -24.17 6.47 11.60
CA LYS A 156 -23.34 6.67 10.41
C LYS A 156 -22.52 5.44 10.11
N THR A 157 -22.60 4.97 8.88
CA THR A 157 -21.78 3.85 8.40
C THR A 157 -20.74 4.40 7.45
N GLN A 158 -19.46 4.14 7.73
CA GLN A 158 -18.38 4.52 6.83
C GLN A 158 -18.05 3.36 5.88
N TYR A 159 -17.83 3.68 4.62
CA TYR A 159 -17.42 2.71 3.62
C TYR A 159 -16.42 3.33 2.63
N TRP A 160 -15.58 2.48 2.06
CA TRP A 160 -14.66 2.81 1.00
C TRP A 160 -15.29 2.53 -0.35
N SER A 161 -15.38 3.55 -1.19
CA SER A 161 -15.73 3.41 -2.60
C SER A 161 -14.43 3.37 -3.41
N VAL A 162 -14.14 2.22 -4.00
CA VAL A 162 -12.91 1.96 -4.76
C VAL A 162 -13.26 1.83 -6.23
N GLN A 163 -12.57 2.57 -7.08
CA GLN A 163 -12.79 2.56 -8.53
C GLN A 163 -11.46 2.67 -9.30
N GLU A 164 -11.34 1.94 -10.40
CA GLU A 164 -10.25 2.16 -11.36
C GLU A 164 -10.52 3.44 -12.16
N ILE A 165 -9.50 4.30 -12.27
CA ILE A 165 -9.58 5.58 -12.97
C ILE A 165 -8.51 5.66 -14.07
N PRO A 166 -8.76 6.40 -15.16
CA PRO A 166 -7.76 6.58 -16.19
C PRO A 166 -6.54 7.35 -15.66
N LEU A 167 -5.36 7.04 -16.23
CA LEU A 167 -4.14 7.80 -15.97
C LEU A 167 -4.31 9.27 -16.40
N PRO A 168 -3.67 10.23 -15.69
CA PRO A 168 -3.71 11.64 -16.06
C PRO A 168 -3.09 11.85 -17.44
N ALA A 169 -3.65 12.77 -18.23
CA ALA A 169 -3.24 13.00 -19.61
C ALA A 169 -1.78 13.46 -19.77
N ASP A 170 -1.24 14.15 -18.76
CA ASP A 170 0.15 14.62 -18.71
C ASP A 170 1.11 13.60 -18.06
N ASN A 171 0.61 12.42 -17.69
CA ASN A 171 1.33 11.38 -16.94
C ASN A 171 1.92 11.84 -15.59
N LYS A 172 1.61 13.04 -15.10
CA LYS A 172 2.19 13.55 -13.86
C LYS A 172 1.57 12.86 -12.65
N ILE A 173 2.41 12.41 -11.74
CA ILE A 173 1.99 11.77 -10.51
C ILE A 173 1.84 12.84 -9.44
N ASN A 174 0.63 13.01 -8.92
CA ASN A 174 0.41 13.87 -7.75
C ASN A 174 1.22 13.30 -6.56
N PRO A 175 2.01 14.11 -5.83
CA PRO A 175 2.80 13.64 -4.67
C PRO A 175 2.01 12.89 -3.60
N LEU A 176 0.71 13.16 -3.47
CA LEU A 176 -0.23 12.49 -2.56
C LEU A 176 -0.84 11.20 -3.12
N THR A 177 -0.37 10.73 -4.28
CA THR A 177 -0.69 9.39 -4.80
C THR A 177 0.26 8.40 -4.14
N LEU A 178 -0.31 7.34 -3.55
CA LEU A 178 0.47 6.19 -3.09
C LEU A 178 0.84 5.35 -4.31
N VAL A 179 2.13 5.15 -4.55
CA VAL A 179 2.60 4.34 -5.68
C VAL A 179 3.19 3.06 -5.12
N ILE A 180 2.68 1.91 -5.56
CA ILE A 180 3.21 0.58 -5.25
C ILE A 180 4.00 0.10 -6.47
N PHE A 181 5.27 -0.23 -6.26
CA PHE A 181 6.16 -0.75 -7.29
C PHE A 181 5.96 -2.25 -7.47
N ALA A 182 5.15 -2.60 -8.46
CA ALA A 182 4.81 -3.96 -8.84
C ALA A 182 4.28 -4.00 -10.27
N LYS A 183 4.38 -5.16 -10.94
CA LYS A 183 3.64 -5.36 -12.20
C LYS A 183 2.14 -5.28 -11.90
N PRO A 184 1.33 -4.56 -12.68
CA PRO A 184 -0.12 -4.57 -12.51
C PRO A 184 -0.74 -5.97 -12.60
N SER A 185 -0.12 -6.89 -13.35
CA SER A 185 -0.57 -8.30 -13.42
C SER A 185 -0.35 -9.10 -12.14
N ASN A 186 0.49 -8.60 -11.21
CA ASN A 186 0.82 -9.27 -9.95
C ASN A 186 -0.10 -8.84 -8.81
N ILE A 187 -0.86 -7.76 -8.99
CA ILE A 187 -1.69 -7.13 -7.95
C ILE A 187 -3.11 -7.02 -8.45
N TYR A 188 -4.07 -7.46 -7.65
CA TYR A 188 -5.49 -7.26 -7.88
C TYR A 188 -6.05 -6.37 -6.78
N VAL A 189 -6.67 -5.27 -7.22
CA VAL A 189 -7.35 -4.33 -6.36
C VAL A 189 -8.85 -4.54 -6.56
N PRO A 190 -9.60 -4.96 -5.53
CA PRO A 190 -11.02 -5.16 -5.67
C PRO A 190 -11.72 -3.79 -5.79
N VAL A 191 -12.59 -3.67 -6.79
CA VAL A 191 -13.37 -2.46 -7.09
C VAL A 191 -14.79 -2.63 -6.53
N GLY A 192 -15.37 -1.56 -5.98
CA GLY A 192 -16.68 -1.57 -5.35
C GLY A 192 -16.68 -0.87 -3.99
N ASP A 193 -17.72 -1.13 -3.21
CA ASP A 193 -17.91 -0.53 -1.90
C ASP A 193 -17.54 -1.52 -0.78
N PHE A 194 -16.68 -1.10 0.15
CA PHE A 194 -16.15 -1.92 1.24
C PHE A 194 -16.42 -1.26 2.57
N MET A 195 -17.01 -2.00 3.51
CA MET A 195 -17.26 -1.49 4.86
C MET A 195 -15.94 -1.07 5.52
N SER A 196 -15.98 0.10 6.17
CA SER A 196 -14.83 0.67 6.88
C SER A 196 -15.16 0.80 8.36
N VAL A 197 -14.12 0.72 9.19
CA VAL A 197 -14.25 0.97 10.63
C VAL A 197 -13.87 2.42 10.88
N GLU A 198 -14.62 3.08 11.75
CA GLU A 198 -14.29 4.45 12.17
C GLU A 198 -12.92 4.47 12.85
N SER A 199 -11.97 5.17 12.22
CA SER A 199 -10.61 5.31 12.71
C SER A 199 -10.02 6.64 12.24
N SER A 200 -9.16 7.20 13.08
CA SER A 200 -8.30 8.33 12.71
C SER A 200 -7.21 7.91 11.72
N HIS A 201 -6.86 6.62 11.69
CA HIS A 201 -6.01 6.04 10.67
C HIS A 201 -6.82 5.75 9.41
N LEU A 202 -6.17 5.91 8.25
CA LEU A 202 -6.74 5.57 6.96
C LEU A 202 -6.41 4.10 6.67
N VAL A 203 -7.22 3.19 7.21
CA VAL A 203 -7.11 1.74 6.95
C VAL A 203 -7.77 1.45 5.61
N LEU A 204 -6.97 1.03 4.63
CA LEU A 204 -7.43 0.77 3.28
C LEU A 204 -8.04 -0.64 3.15
N PRO A 205 -8.99 -0.84 2.22
CA PRO A 205 -9.42 -2.18 1.81
C PRO A 205 -8.26 -3.06 1.39
N GLU A 206 -8.48 -4.38 1.44
CA GLU A 206 -7.46 -5.37 1.12
C GLU A 206 -7.04 -5.28 -0.34
N ILE A 207 -5.73 -5.27 -0.59
CA ILE A 207 -5.16 -5.40 -1.93
C ILE A 207 -4.52 -6.79 -2.03
N TYR A 208 -4.85 -7.52 -3.09
CA TYR A 208 -4.42 -8.91 -3.24
C TYR A 208 -3.18 -9.03 -4.12
N VAL A 209 -2.19 -9.74 -3.63
CA VAL A 209 -1.03 -10.20 -4.42
C VAL A 209 -1.40 -11.54 -5.06
N ILE A 210 -1.39 -11.56 -6.39
CA ILE A 210 -1.64 -12.76 -7.21
C ILE A 210 -0.32 -13.40 -7.64
N GLY A 211 0.75 -12.61 -7.76
CA GLY A 211 2.04 -13.09 -8.21
C GLY A 211 3.20 -12.21 -7.76
N ASN A 212 4.41 -12.65 -8.04
CA ASN A 212 5.66 -11.97 -7.69
C ASN A 212 6.64 -11.91 -8.89
N LYS A 213 6.12 -12.01 -10.11
CA LYS A 213 6.93 -12.01 -11.34
C LYS A 213 7.76 -10.72 -11.41
N ASN A 214 9.08 -10.88 -11.50
CA ASN A 214 10.09 -9.81 -11.56
C ASN A 214 10.07 -8.83 -10.37
N GLN A 215 9.47 -9.20 -9.23
CA GLN A 215 9.39 -8.30 -8.08
C GLN A 215 10.78 -7.94 -7.53
N SER A 216 11.75 -8.87 -7.60
CA SER A 216 13.13 -8.60 -7.20
C SER A 216 13.81 -7.56 -8.10
N ASP A 217 13.61 -7.64 -9.42
CA ASP A 217 14.18 -6.67 -10.36
C ASP A 217 13.59 -5.28 -10.14
N ILE A 218 12.27 -5.20 -9.93
CA ILE A 218 11.57 -3.96 -9.58
C ILE A 218 12.11 -3.38 -8.27
N LEU A 219 12.29 -4.20 -7.24
CA LEU A 219 12.90 -3.78 -5.98
C LEU A 219 14.30 -3.18 -6.21
N PHE A 220 15.18 -3.86 -6.96
CA PHE A 220 16.52 -3.34 -7.26
C PHE A 220 16.47 -2.02 -8.04
N GLN A 221 15.57 -1.89 -9.03
CA GLN A 221 15.38 -0.64 -9.77
C GLN A 221 14.90 0.50 -8.87
N THR A 222 14.05 0.21 -7.88
CA THR A 222 13.57 1.24 -6.95
C THR A 222 14.67 1.75 -6.02
N LEU A 223 15.74 0.98 -5.77
CA LEU A 223 16.87 1.43 -4.93
C LEU A 223 17.50 2.72 -5.48
N ASP A 224 17.53 2.91 -6.79
CA ASP A 224 18.09 4.10 -7.43
C ASP A 224 17.35 5.40 -7.09
N ILE A 225 16.06 5.29 -6.75
CA ILE A 225 15.22 6.43 -6.39
C ILE A 225 15.08 6.61 -4.88
N THR A 226 15.41 5.61 -4.06
CA THR A 226 15.24 5.65 -2.59
C THR A 226 15.87 6.90 -1.96
N ARG A 227 17.02 7.36 -2.44
CA ARG A 227 17.73 8.55 -1.94
C ARG A 227 16.93 9.86 -2.02
N TYR A 228 15.85 9.89 -2.81
CA TYR A 228 14.96 11.04 -2.94
C TYR A 228 13.74 10.97 -2.00
N PHE A 229 13.64 9.94 -1.18
CA PHE A 229 12.52 9.69 -0.27
C PHE A 229 13.01 9.42 1.16
N GLU A 230 12.22 9.84 2.13
CA GLU A 230 12.50 9.61 3.55
C GLU A 230 12.04 8.20 3.96
N PRO A 231 12.93 7.35 4.50
CA PRO A 231 12.53 6.04 4.99
C PRO A 231 11.67 6.19 6.25
N ILE A 232 10.68 5.31 6.41
CA ILE A 232 9.81 5.34 7.58
C ILE A 232 10.46 4.63 8.75
N THR A 233 10.84 5.40 9.76
CA THR A 233 11.30 4.88 11.04
C THR A 233 10.11 4.28 11.80
N LYS A 234 10.10 2.96 11.96
CA LYS A 234 9.18 2.29 12.89
C LYS A 234 9.81 2.40 14.28
N GLU A 235 9.24 3.24 15.15
CA GLU A 235 9.62 3.25 16.57
C GLU A 235 9.29 1.88 17.16
N GLN A 236 10.29 1.02 17.30
CA GLN A 236 10.15 -0.22 18.07
C GLN A 236 10.26 0.17 19.54
N GLU A 237 9.16 0.13 20.29
CA GLU A 237 9.25 0.12 21.75
C GLU A 237 10.18 -1.04 22.14
N LYS A 238 11.30 -0.72 22.80
CA LYS A 238 12.17 -1.74 23.37
C LYS A 238 11.34 -2.54 24.37
N ILE A 239 11.22 -3.84 24.13
CA ILE A 239 10.49 -4.79 24.98
C ILE A 239 11.04 -4.79 26.43
N ASP A 240 12.26 -4.31 26.66
CA ASP A 240 12.87 -4.23 28.00
C ASP A 240 12.11 -3.33 28.98
N ASP A 241 11.41 -2.28 28.55
CA ASP A 241 10.69 -1.37 29.47
C ASP A 241 9.44 -2.02 30.11
N LYS A 242 8.93 -3.14 29.55
CA LYS A 242 7.82 -3.89 30.16
C LYS A 242 8.24 -4.69 31.38
N LYS A 243 9.51 -5.12 31.48
CA LYS A 243 10.02 -5.82 32.67
C LYS A 243 10.15 -4.85 33.85
N ASP A 244 10.68 -3.65 33.62
CA ASP A 244 10.89 -2.66 34.68
C ASP A 244 9.58 -2.07 35.22
N ARG A 245 8.55 -1.90 34.38
CA ARG A 245 7.23 -1.45 34.84
C ARG A 245 6.47 -2.49 35.67
N SER A 246 6.78 -3.78 35.53
CA SER A 246 6.19 -4.84 36.35
C SER A 246 6.80 -4.93 37.76
N LEU A 247 8.03 -4.43 37.92
CA LEU A 247 8.73 -4.42 39.21
C LEU A 247 8.30 -3.24 40.11
N ILE A 248 7.89 -2.11 39.51
CA ILE A 248 7.45 -0.92 40.27
C ILE A 248 6.02 -1.08 40.82
N LYS A 249 5.19 -1.97 40.27
CA LYS A 249 3.83 -2.23 40.78
C LYS A 249 3.77 -3.15 42.00
N ASN A 250 4.89 -3.72 42.42
CA ASN A 250 4.99 -4.65 43.56
C ASN A 250 5.80 -4.09 44.73
N ILE A 251 5.88 -2.76 44.85
CA ILE A 251 6.41 -2.04 46.03
C ILE A 251 5.30 -1.12 46.53
#